data_AF-A0A1G1EXR6-F1
#
_entry.id   AF-A0A1G1EXR6-F1
#
_cell.length_a   1.000
_cell.length_b   1.000
_cell.length_c   1.000
_cell.angle_alpha   90.00
_cell.angle_beta   90.00
_cell.angle_gamma   90.00
#
_symmetry.space_group_name_H-M   'P 1'
#
loop_
_entity.id
_entity.type
_entity.pdbx_description
1 polymer ?
#
loop_
_entity_poly.entity_id
_entity_poly.type
_entity_poly.pdbx_seq_one_letter_code
_entity_poly.pdbx_strand_id
1 'polypeptide(L)'
;MTNKLPSSMNMTLASYLRKTDDILTRNEQKRWFAGLEETAKKGIQQFQSASAEVQNGIIGALKDRIRTEEIKAWYSAPEGNSLFQGTSISSLTIPYTISSPLKFRSIVDLEESIANAYIQLHKRYAKKVKKAVIEDVDTWLNEGLYYGVVLSSKIISQAFNLSVKYSDVVLKIGPYTVDPHEITSFPDDVRHEYFEKCLKHINVFGDINLEQREMESSLVLADISKPKMKEYKDKIILAPVRCNEIASILSDGITSRIREKTAGKINPRSLAVVIYDTDTPYTYHRIMGYCGNGLSLILPGLTILGTSGTIEAFRWLYAYRVSLIAQKMMKGSLYSEVHRHFVPFVFFGVLVPRDAEILLDMENLHRLRYRGNLNPELECAYLIPGVLNAINHCGSQVFSWEDFEKKHLLNN
;
A
#
# COMPACT_ATOMS: atom_id res chain seq x y z
N MET A 1 -1.30 24.37 -33.11
CA MET A 1 -0.88 23.03 -33.56
C MET A 1 -1.03 22.08 -32.38
N THR A 2 -2.11 21.29 -32.36
CA THR A 2 -2.36 20.28 -31.34
C THR A 2 -1.50 19.06 -31.66
N ASN A 3 -0.37 18.92 -30.97
CA ASN A 3 0.36 17.66 -30.96
C ASN A 3 -0.59 16.58 -30.42
N LYS A 4 -1.14 15.78 -31.33
CA LYS A 4 -1.73 14.49 -30.97
C LYS A 4 -0.58 13.70 -30.35
N LEU A 5 -0.62 13.55 -29.02
CA LEU A 5 0.17 12.54 -28.33
C LEU A 5 -0.02 11.24 -29.13
N PRO A 6 1.08 10.55 -29.53
CA PRO A 6 0.96 9.27 -30.21
C PRO A 6 0.02 8.40 -29.39
N SER A 7 -0.91 7.71 -30.06
CA SER A 7 -1.81 6.75 -29.42
C SER A 7 -0.96 5.89 -28.51
N SER A 8 -1.03 6.13 -27.19
CA SER A 8 -0.22 5.41 -26.23
C SER A 8 -0.58 3.93 -26.44
N MET A 9 0.38 3.14 -26.91
CA MET A 9 0.21 1.69 -26.94
C MET A 9 -0.24 1.29 -25.53
N ASN A 10 -1.33 0.52 -25.43
CA ASN A 10 -1.79 0.02 -24.15
C ASN A 10 -0.64 -0.75 -23.49
N MET A 11 -0.05 -0.13 -22.47
CA MET A 11 1.07 -0.70 -21.73
C MET A 11 0.53 -1.84 -20.87
N THR A 12 0.92 -3.07 -21.18
CA THR A 12 0.54 -4.26 -20.40
C THR A 12 1.26 -4.27 -19.05
N LEU A 13 0.71 -5.00 -18.07
CA LEU A 13 1.38 -5.17 -16.76
C LEU A 13 2.80 -5.73 -16.94
N ALA A 14 2.98 -6.74 -17.80
CA ALA A 14 4.29 -7.33 -18.11
C ALA A 14 5.29 -6.27 -18.59
N SER A 15 4.90 -5.43 -19.56
CA SER A 15 5.76 -4.37 -20.09
C SER A 15 6.07 -3.29 -19.05
N TYR A 16 5.12 -2.99 -18.17
CA TYR A 16 5.29 -2.01 -17.10
C TYR A 16 6.29 -2.51 -16.06
N LEU A 17 6.17 -3.78 -15.63
CA LEU A 17 7.06 -4.40 -14.66
C LEU A 17 8.50 -4.56 -15.15
N ARG A 18 8.77 -4.55 -16.47
CA ARG A 18 10.16 -4.53 -16.98
C ARG A 18 10.94 -3.30 -16.54
N LYS A 19 10.27 -2.18 -16.21
CA LYS A 19 10.92 -0.99 -15.65
C LYS A 19 11.55 -1.24 -14.27
N THR A 20 11.14 -2.32 -13.58
CA THR A 20 11.79 -2.75 -12.34
C THR A 20 13.25 -3.10 -12.56
N ASP A 21 13.62 -3.65 -13.72
CA ASP A 21 15.00 -4.04 -13.99
C ASP A 21 15.94 -2.82 -13.90
N ASP A 22 15.52 -1.67 -14.44
CA ASP A 22 16.25 -0.41 -14.30
C ASP A 22 16.41 0.00 -12.84
N ILE A 23 15.36 -0.11 -12.03
CA ILE A 23 15.39 0.19 -10.58
C ILE A 23 16.39 -0.73 -9.86
N LEU A 24 16.42 -2.02 -10.19
CA LEU A 24 17.30 -3.01 -9.56
C LEU A 24 18.79 -2.78 -9.88
N THR A 25 19.11 -2.13 -11.00
CA THR A 25 20.51 -1.83 -11.33
C THR A 25 21.11 -0.69 -10.49
N ARG A 26 20.26 0.18 -9.93
CA ARG A 26 20.65 1.37 -9.16
C ARG A 26 21.45 0.98 -7.90
N ASN A 27 22.59 1.63 -7.66
CA ASN A 27 23.49 1.28 -6.56
C ASN A 27 22.84 1.49 -5.19
N GLU A 28 22.07 2.55 -5.06
CA GLU A 28 21.32 2.89 -3.88
C GLU A 28 20.22 1.85 -3.58
N GLN A 29 19.60 1.25 -4.61
CA GLN A 29 18.62 0.18 -4.44
C GLN A 29 19.30 -1.13 -3.99
N LYS A 30 20.48 -1.45 -4.54
CA LYS A 30 21.27 -2.62 -4.12
C LYS A 30 21.72 -2.52 -2.66
N ARG A 31 22.23 -1.35 -2.24
CA ARG A 31 22.58 -1.11 -0.83
C ARG A 31 21.37 -1.25 0.09
N TRP A 32 20.22 -0.73 -0.34
CA TRP A 32 18.98 -0.85 0.40
C TRP A 32 18.59 -2.33 0.62
N PHE A 33 18.62 -3.15 -0.44
CA PHE A 33 18.31 -4.58 -0.32
C PHE A 33 19.28 -5.34 0.58
N ALA A 34 20.56 -5.01 0.56
CA ALA A 34 21.53 -5.62 1.47
C ALA A 34 21.19 -5.35 2.94
N GLY A 35 20.88 -4.10 3.30
CA GLY A 35 20.48 -3.74 4.67
C GLY A 35 19.15 -4.36 5.12
N LEU A 36 18.18 -4.42 4.19
CA LEU A 36 16.92 -5.12 4.41
C LEU A 36 17.14 -6.60 4.71
N GLU A 37 17.90 -7.29 3.86
CA GLU A 37 18.19 -8.72 4.00
C GLU A 37 18.93 -9.01 5.31
N GLU A 38 19.95 -8.23 5.65
CA GLU A 38 20.69 -8.37 6.89
C GLU A 38 19.79 -8.22 8.12
N THR A 39 18.99 -7.16 8.16
CA THR A 39 18.11 -6.86 9.30
C THR A 39 17.01 -7.91 9.45
N ALA A 40 16.39 -8.32 8.35
CA ALA A 40 15.36 -9.35 8.35
C ALA A 40 15.92 -10.71 8.79
N LYS A 41 17.08 -11.13 8.27
CA LYS A 41 17.75 -12.37 8.69
C LYS A 41 18.06 -12.36 10.18
N LYS A 42 18.59 -11.24 10.68
CA LYS A 42 18.85 -11.05 12.10
C LYS A 42 17.57 -11.18 12.93
N GLY A 43 16.48 -10.54 12.50
CA GLY A 43 15.18 -10.64 13.17
C GLY A 43 14.64 -12.07 13.21
N ILE A 44 14.66 -12.78 12.07
CA ILE A 44 14.25 -14.19 11.97
C ILE A 44 15.08 -15.06 12.91
N GLN A 45 16.42 -14.93 12.88
CA GLN A 45 17.32 -15.71 13.71
C GLN A 45 17.08 -15.44 15.20
N GLN A 46 16.94 -14.17 15.59
CA GLN A 46 16.64 -13.79 16.98
C GLN A 46 15.32 -14.40 17.44
N PHE A 47 14.26 -14.32 16.63
CA PHE A 47 12.97 -14.93 16.95
C PHE A 47 13.06 -16.46 17.08
N GLN A 48 13.70 -17.15 16.12
CA GLN A 48 13.81 -18.60 16.12
C GLN A 48 14.68 -19.15 17.27
N SER A 49 15.72 -18.41 17.65
CA SER A 49 16.62 -18.78 18.77
C SER A 49 16.04 -18.46 20.16
N ALA A 50 14.99 -17.65 20.23
CA ALA A 50 14.39 -17.23 21.49
C ALA A 50 13.55 -18.34 22.12
N SER A 51 13.43 -18.32 23.46
CA SER A 51 12.52 -19.20 24.17
C SER A 51 11.06 -18.92 23.78
N ALA A 52 10.17 -19.88 23.98
CA ALA A 52 8.74 -19.70 23.69
C ALA A 52 8.12 -18.49 24.41
N GLU A 53 8.57 -18.22 25.64
CA GLU A 53 8.16 -17.04 26.41
C GLU A 53 8.56 -15.73 25.72
N VAL A 54 9.81 -15.62 25.27
CA VAL A 54 10.32 -14.43 24.58
C VAL A 54 9.65 -14.29 23.20
N GLN A 55 9.45 -15.38 22.47
CA GLN A 55 8.69 -15.36 21.21
C GLN A 55 7.28 -14.81 21.42
N ASN A 56 6.57 -15.29 22.45
CA ASN A 56 5.25 -14.80 22.81
C ASN A 56 5.26 -13.31 23.17
N GLY A 57 6.29 -12.85 23.90
CA GLY A 57 6.48 -11.43 24.21
C GLY A 57 6.68 -10.55 22.97
N ILE A 58 7.49 -11.01 22.01
CA ILE A 58 7.68 -10.33 20.72
C ILE A 58 6.35 -10.23 19.96
N ILE A 59 5.62 -11.34 19.86
CA ILE A 59 4.34 -11.39 19.15
C ILE A 59 3.31 -10.49 19.83
N GLY A 60 3.25 -10.47 21.16
CA GLY A 60 2.42 -9.55 21.93
C GLY A 60 2.73 -8.10 21.60
N ALA A 61 3.99 -7.70 21.68
CA ALA A 61 4.42 -6.33 21.39
C ALA A 61 4.14 -5.91 19.94
N LEU A 62 4.29 -6.81 18.97
CA LEU A 62 3.96 -6.53 17.57
C LEU A 62 2.44 -6.38 17.37
N LYS A 63 1.62 -7.21 18.01
CA LYS A 63 0.15 -7.06 18.00
C LYS A 63 -0.30 -5.75 18.63
N ASP A 64 0.31 -5.34 19.73
CA ASP A 64 0.02 -4.06 20.38
C ASP A 64 0.34 -2.87 19.47
N ARG A 65 1.43 -2.95 18.70
CA ARG A 65 1.77 -1.94 17.69
C ARG A 65 0.74 -1.89 16.56
N ILE A 66 0.29 -3.04 16.03
CA ILE A 66 -0.80 -3.09 15.04
C ILE A 66 -2.06 -2.43 15.61
N ARG A 67 -2.46 -2.82 16.83
CA ARG A 67 -3.63 -2.27 17.51
C ARG A 67 -3.53 -0.77 17.72
N THR A 68 -2.34 -0.29 18.06
CA THR A 68 -2.05 1.14 18.18
C THR A 68 -2.30 1.87 16.86
N GLU A 69 -1.87 1.30 15.72
CA GLU A 69 -2.13 1.91 14.42
C GLU A 69 -3.62 1.91 14.04
N GLU A 70 -4.39 0.88 14.41
CA GLU A 70 -5.85 0.88 14.24
C GLU A 70 -6.53 2.01 15.04
N ILE A 71 -6.14 2.15 16.32
CA ILE A 71 -6.67 3.18 17.21
C ILE A 71 -6.34 4.57 16.65
N LYS A 72 -5.08 4.79 16.22
CA LYS A 72 -4.67 6.05 15.59
C LYS A 72 -5.44 6.31 14.29
N ALA A 73 -5.70 5.29 13.47
CA ALA A 73 -6.54 5.42 12.27
C ALA A 73 -7.98 5.80 12.61
N TRP A 74 -8.51 5.34 13.75
CA TRP A 74 -9.83 5.73 14.24
C TRP A 74 -9.91 7.22 14.56
N TYR A 75 -8.96 7.75 15.34
CA TYR A 75 -8.88 9.18 15.66
C TYR A 75 -8.54 10.08 14.47
N SER A 76 -8.02 9.51 13.39
CA SER A 76 -7.69 10.23 12.16
C SER A 76 -8.82 10.16 11.12
N ALA A 77 -9.96 9.57 11.47
CA ALA A 77 -11.11 9.52 10.58
C ALA A 77 -11.64 10.94 10.31
N PRO A 78 -12.05 11.25 9.07
CA PRO A 78 -12.48 12.59 8.75
C PRO A 78 -13.82 12.94 9.39
N GLU A 79 -13.83 14.02 10.15
CA GLU A 79 -15.03 14.67 10.69
C GLU A 79 -15.26 16.02 10.01
N GLY A 80 -16.41 16.17 9.35
CA GLY A 80 -16.82 17.40 8.69
C GLY A 80 -15.84 17.89 7.63
N ASN A 81 -15.46 19.16 7.71
CA ASN A 81 -14.61 19.86 6.73
C ASN A 81 -13.19 20.14 7.25
N SER A 82 -12.75 19.50 8.35
CA SER A 82 -11.42 19.80 8.89
C SER A 82 -10.33 19.39 7.89
N LEU A 83 -9.42 20.32 7.63
CA LEU A 83 -8.27 20.08 6.76
C LEU A 83 -7.18 19.29 7.48
N PHE A 84 -7.06 19.49 8.79
CA PHE A 84 -6.06 18.87 9.64
C PHE A 84 -6.73 17.89 10.59
N GLN A 85 -6.45 16.60 10.43
CA GLN A 85 -7.09 15.51 11.15
C GLN A 85 -6.10 14.39 11.45
N GLY A 86 -6.10 13.89 12.68
CA GLY A 86 -5.20 12.82 13.11
C GLY A 86 -3.91 13.32 13.76
N THR A 87 -2.91 12.44 13.87
CA THR A 87 -1.61 12.75 14.51
C THR A 87 -0.64 13.37 13.50
N SER A 88 0.53 13.88 13.94
CA SER A 88 1.56 14.51 13.09
C SER A 88 1.76 13.85 11.71
N ILE A 89 1.69 12.52 11.64
CA ILE A 89 1.96 11.76 10.42
C ILE A 89 0.75 11.62 9.46
N SER A 90 -0.50 11.72 9.91
CA SER A 90 -1.68 11.58 9.03
C SER A 90 -2.52 12.86 8.96
N SER A 91 -1.95 13.96 9.45
CA SER A 91 -2.66 15.22 9.69
C SER A 91 -3.32 15.78 8.44
N LEU A 92 -2.76 15.56 7.25
CA LEU A 92 -3.36 16.01 6.00
C LEU A 92 -3.79 14.80 5.19
N THR A 93 -5.03 14.33 5.34
CA THR A 93 -5.58 13.24 4.53
C THR A 93 -6.73 13.75 3.67
N ILE A 94 -6.53 13.81 2.34
CA ILE A 94 -7.41 14.53 1.41
C ILE A 94 -7.93 13.57 0.33
N PRO A 95 -9.26 13.32 0.29
CA PRO A 95 -9.86 12.56 -0.79
C PRO A 95 -9.91 13.40 -2.07
N TYR A 96 -9.60 12.77 -3.21
CA TYR A 96 -9.88 13.36 -4.51
C TYR A 96 -11.30 12.97 -4.94
N THR A 97 -12.24 13.91 -4.86
CA THR A 97 -13.65 13.66 -5.20
C THR A 97 -13.96 14.06 -6.64
N ILE A 98 -14.63 13.18 -7.37
CA ILE A 98 -15.12 13.40 -8.74
C ILE A 98 -16.60 13.01 -8.87
N SER A 99 -17.27 13.52 -9.91
CA SER A 99 -18.71 13.30 -10.13
C SER A 99 -19.05 12.03 -10.93
N SER A 100 -18.07 11.38 -11.53
CA SER A 100 -18.26 10.17 -12.35
C SER A 100 -17.09 9.20 -12.16
N PRO A 101 -17.30 7.87 -12.31
CA PRO A 101 -16.20 6.90 -12.23
C PRO A 101 -15.07 7.23 -13.23
N LEU A 102 -13.82 7.05 -12.81
CA LEU A 102 -12.68 7.16 -13.73
C LEU A 102 -12.71 6.03 -14.74
N LYS A 103 -12.38 6.36 -15.99
CA LYS A 103 -12.16 5.40 -17.07
C LYS A 103 -10.71 5.50 -17.48
N PHE A 104 -9.95 4.45 -17.20
CA PHE A 104 -8.55 4.36 -17.59
C PHE A 104 -8.44 3.58 -18.89
N ARG A 105 -7.62 4.05 -19.83
CA ARG A 105 -7.24 3.26 -21.02
C ARG A 105 -5.92 2.55 -20.78
N SER A 106 -5.10 3.06 -19.86
CA SER A 106 -3.78 2.53 -19.54
C SER A 106 -3.34 2.93 -18.14
N ILE A 107 -2.27 2.29 -17.65
CA ILE A 107 -1.58 2.70 -16.42
C ILE A 107 -1.00 4.12 -16.52
N VAL A 108 -0.63 4.57 -17.71
CA VAL A 108 -0.16 5.94 -17.95
C VAL A 108 -1.28 6.96 -17.69
N ASP A 109 -2.52 6.63 -18.04
CA ASP A 109 -3.68 7.46 -17.73
C ASP A 109 -3.91 7.58 -16.22
N LEU A 110 -3.60 6.52 -15.45
CA LEU A 110 -3.66 6.55 -14.01
C LEU A 110 -2.59 7.48 -13.42
N GLU A 111 -1.34 7.36 -13.86
CA GLU A 111 -0.24 8.26 -13.46
C GLU A 111 -0.59 9.73 -13.74
N GLU A 112 -1.12 10.01 -14.93
CA GLU A 112 -1.61 11.33 -15.35
C GLU A 112 -2.75 11.83 -14.46
N SER A 113 -3.73 10.97 -14.17
CA SER A 113 -4.89 11.33 -13.35
C SER A 113 -4.47 11.67 -11.92
N ILE A 114 -3.58 10.88 -11.32
CA ILE A 114 -3.06 11.14 -9.98
C ILE A 114 -2.23 12.43 -9.96
N ALA A 115 -1.34 12.64 -10.93
CA ALA A 115 -0.54 13.87 -11.01
C ALA A 115 -1.42 15.12 -11.15
N ASN A 116 -2.44 15.08 -12.02
CA ASN A 116 -3.38 16.18 -12.19
C ASN A 116 -4.19 16.44 -10.91
N ALA A 117 -4.68 15.39 -10.24
CA ALA A 117 -5.38 15.48 -8.97
C ALA A 117 -4.50 16.09 -7.88
N TYR A 118 -3.24 15.63 -7.78
CA TYR A 118 -2.25 16.18 -6.86
C TYR A 118 -2.09 17.69 -7.07
N ILE A 119 -1.80 18.12 -8.31
CA ILE A 119 -1.59 19.54 -8.63
C ILE A 119 -2.83 20.39 -8.31
N GLN A 120 -4.02 19.87 -8.64
CA GLN A 120 -5.28 20.55 -8.39
C GLN A 120 -5.52 20.75 -6.88
N LEU A 121 -5.40 19.67 -6.10
CA LEU A 121 -5.60 19.72 -4.66
C LEU A 121 -4.50 20.57 -3.99
N HIS A 122 -3.25 20.42 -4.43
CA HIS A 122 -2.13 21.23 -3.97
C HIS A 122 -2.43 22.73 -4.10
N LYS A 123 -2.81 23.19 -5.30
CA LYS A 123 -3.18 24.59 -5.54
C LYS A 123 -4.36 25.04 -4.69
N ARG A 124 -5.36 24.16 -4.50
CA ARG A 124 -6.55 24.45 -3.69
C ARG A 124 -6.22 24.65 -2.21
N TYR A 125 -5.31 23.84 -1.66
CA TYR A 125 -5.03 23.81 -0.23
C TYR A 125 -3.79 24.61 0.17
N ALA A 126 -2.88 24.93 -0.75
CA ALA A 126 -1.66 25.71 -0.46
C ALA A 126 -1.93 27.01 0.31
N LYS A 127 -2.93 27.80 -0.13
CA LYS A 127 -3.31 29.04 0.56
C LYS A 127 -3.85 28.80 1.96
N LYS A 128 -4.56 27.69 2.18
CA LYS A 128 -5.12 27.35 3.51
C LYS A 128 -4.00 26.91 4.46
N VAL A 129 -3.06 26.11 3.96
CA VAL A 129 -1.87 25.69 4.72
C VAL A 129 -1.03 26.90 5.12
N LYS A 130 -0.71 27.79 4.17
CA LYS A 130 0.04 29.03 4.44
C LYS A 130 -0.63 29.96 5.45
N LYS A 131 -1.96 29.91 5.58
CA LYS A 131 -2.70 30.70 6.58
C LYS A 131 -2.74 30.00 7.95
N ALA A 132 -2.70 28.68 7.97
CA ALA A 132 -2.93 27.89 9.18
C ALA A 132 -1.64 27.55 9.95
N VAL A 133 -0.49 27.57 9.28
CA VAL A 133 0.82 27.27 9.86
C VAL A 133 1.57 28.58 10.11
N ILE A 134 2.15 28.74 11.29
CA ILE A 134 2.84 29.97 11.72
C ILE A 134 4.24 30.03 11.07
N GLU A 135 4.87 28.88 10.92
CA GLU A 135 6.19 28.70 10.32
C GLU A 135 6.19 29.01 8.82
N ASP A 136 7.37 29.32 8.28
CA ASP A 136 7.55 29.43 6.83
C ASP A 136 7.35 28.07 6.16
N VAL A 137 6.35 27.99 5.30
CA VAL A 137 5.98 26.79 4.55
C VAL A 137 6.36 26.85 3.07
N ASP A 138 7.09 27.87 2.61
CA ASP A 138 7.32 28.07 1.17
C ASP A 138 8.16 26.94 0.55
N THR A 139 9.20 26.46 1.23
CA THR A 139 9.95 25.25 0.79
C THR A 139 9.03 24.05 0.70
N TRP A 140 8.18 23.85 1.69
CA TRP A 140 7.24 22.73 1.70
C TRP A 140 6.18 22.82 0.61
N LEU A 141 5.67 24.01 0.32
CA LEU A 141 4.75 24.23 -0.80
C LEU A 141 5.43 24.03 -2.15
N ASN A 142 6.73 24.27 -2.24
CA ASN A 142 7.50 23.99 -3.45
C ASN A 142 7.78 22.50 -3.60
N GLU A 143 8.07 21.77 -2.52
CA GLU A 143 8.26 20.33 -2.56
C GLU A 143 6.93 19.61 -2.79
N GLY A 144 5.86 20.05 -2.14
CA GLY A 144 4.52 19.51 -2.30
C GLY A 144 3.88 19.12 -0.97
N LEU A 145 2.61 19.47 -0.82
CA LEU A 145 1.81 19.21 0.39
C LEU A 145 1.62 17.73 0.77
N TYR A 146 1.67 16.83 -0.20
CA TYR A 146 1.38 15.41 0.02
C TYR A 146 2.62 14.57 -0.22
N TYR A 147 2.83 13.59 0.65
CA TYR A 147 3.97 12.66 0.62
C TYR A 147 3.59 11.27 0.13
N GLY A 148 2.30 11.03 -0.11
CA GLY A 148 1.89 9.83 -0.80
C GLY A 148 0.42 9.80 -1.18
N VAL A 149 0.07 8.71 -1.86
CA VAL A 149 -1.27 8.41 -2.34
C VAL A 149 -1.62 6.96 -2.02
N VAL A 150 -2.83 6.77 -1.53
CA VAL A 150 -3.40 5.44 -1.30
C VAL A 150 -4.39 5.12 -2.41
N LEU A 151 -4.25 3.92 -2.96
CA LEU A 151 -5.04 3.38 -4.07
C LEU A 151 -5.67 2.06 -3.64
N SER A 152 -6.93 1.84 -4.04
CA SER A 152 -7.50 0.49 -4.04
C SER A 152 -6.88 -0.33 -5.17
N SER A 153 -6.60 -1.61 -4.92
CA SER A 153 -6.22 -2.63 -5.90
C SER A 153 -7.06 -2.57 -7.18
N LYS A 154 -8.36 -2.29 -7.06
CA LYS A 154 -9.33 -2.21 -8.17
C LYS A 154 -8.98 -1.12 -9.17
N ILE A 155 -8.47 0.02 -8.71
CA ILE A 155 -8.00 1.12 -9.58
C ILE A 155 -6.79 0.66 -10.41
N ILE A 156 -5.88 -0.09 -9.81
CA ILE A 156 -4.72 -0.66 -10.50
C ILE A 156 -5.18 -1.70 -11.54
N SER A 157 -6.09 -2.60 -11.16
CA SER A 157 -6.64 -3.61 -12.08
C SER A 157 -7.33 -2.99 -13.29
N GLN A 158 -8.11 -1.92 -13.08
CA GLN A 158 -8.76 -1.22 -14.19
C GLN A 158 -7.74 -0.54 -15.11
N ALA A 159 -6.71 0.10 -14.54
CA ALA A 159 -5.68 0.79 -15.32
C ALA A 159 -4.86 -0.16 -16.21
N PHE A 160 -4.65 -1.40 -15.76
CA PHE A 160 -4.03 -2.47 -16.55
C PHE A 160 -5.02 -3.31 -17.37
N ASN A 161 -6.33 -3.04 -17.25
CA ASN A 161 -7.40 -3.86 -17.83
C ASN A 161 -7.27 -5.36 -17.45
N LEU A 162 -7.05 -5.66 -16.18
CA LEU A 162 -7.03 -7.01 -15.62
C LEU A 162 -8.45 -7.56 -15.51
N SER A 163 -9.15 -7.70 -16.63
CA SER A 163 -10.51 -8.23 -16.68
C SER A 163 -10.62 -9.43 -17.62
N VAL A 164 -11.30 -10.47 -17.15
CA VAL A 164 -11.50 -11.74 -17.88
C VAL A 164 -12.95 -12.16 -17.80
N LYS A 165 -13.42 -13.03 -18.71
CA LYS A 165 -14.79 -13.55 -18.60
C LYS A 165 -14.88 -14.48 -17.40
N TYR A 166 -16.05 -14.52 -16.76
CA TYR A 166 -16.29 -15.45 -15.66
C TYR A 166 -16.07 -16.93 -16.07
N SER A 167 -16.43 -17.28 -17.31
CA SER A 167 -16.20 -18.61 -17.89
C SER A 167 -14.72 -19.00 -18.04
N ASP A 168 -13.81 -18.01 -18.04
CA ASP A 168 -12.38 -18.26 -18.22
C ASP A 168 -11.68 -18.55 -16.88
N VAL A 169 -12.40 -18.38 -15.76
CA VAL A 169 -11.91 -18.66 -14.41
C VAL A 169 -12.71 -19.73 -13.69
N VAL A 170 -13.98 -19.94 -14.02
CA VAL A 170 -14.72 -21.10 -13.48
C VAL A 170 -14.49 -22.28 -14.40
N LEU A 171 -13.56 -23.15 -14.00
CA LEU A 171 -13.04 -24.20 -14.85
C LEU A 171 -13.34 -25.60 -14.31
N LYS A 172 -13.56 -26.55 -15.23
CA LYS A 172 -13.71 -27.96 -14.89
C LYS A 172 -12.36 -28.65 -14.76
N ILE A 173 -12.11 -29.26 -13.60
CA ILE A 173 -10.89 -29.98 -13.23
C ILE A 173 -11.29 -31.39 -12.79
N GLY A 174 -11.14 -32.38 -13.68
CA GLY A 174 -11.67 -33.73 -13.45
C GLY A 174 -13.17 -33.71 -13.10
N PRO A 175 -13.59 -34.22 -11.92
CA PRO A 175 -14.97 -34.17 -11.47
C PRO A 175 -15.38 -32.82 -10.84
N TYR A 176 -14.43 -31.93 -10.54
CA TYR A 176 -14.68 -30.66 -9.86
C TYR A 176 -14.97 -29.53 -10.85
N THR A 177 -15.82 -28.60 -10.44
CA THR A 177 -15.92 -27.26 -11.05
C THR A 177 -15.38 -26.28 -10.04
N VAL A 178 -14.27 -25.64 -10.36
CA VAL A 178 -13.54 -24.78 -9.42
C VAL A 178 -14.00 -23.34 -9.62
N ASP A 179 -14.60 -22.75 -8.58
CA ASP A 179 -14.75 -21.29 -8.46
C ASP A 179 -13.50 -20.73 -7.74
N PRO A 180 -12.87 -19.66 -8.25
CA PRO A 180 -11.68 -19.07 -7.63
C PRO A 180 -11.86 -18.67 -6.16
N HIS A 181 -13.06 -18.31 -5.71
CA HIS A 181 -13.31 -17.94 -4.32
C HIS A 181 -13.29 -19.14 -3.36
N GLU A 182 -13.45 -20.35 -3.89
CA GLU A 182 -13.44 -21.61 -3.15
C GLU A 182 -12.12 -22.36 -3.30
N ILE A 183 -11.10 -21.76 -3.93
CA ILE A 183 -9.86 -22.45 -4.31
C ILE A 183 -9.18 -23.18 -3.15
N THR A 184 -9.28 -22.63 -1.92
CA THR A 184 -8.67 -23.22 -0.71
C THR A 184 -9.44 -24.42 -0.13
N SER A 185 -10.57 -24.80 -0.71
CA SER A 185 -11.37 -25.97 -0.36
C SER A 185 -10.98 -27.20 -1.18
N PHE A 186 -10.18 -27.04 -2.24
CA PHE A 186 -9.77 -28.12 -3.12
C PHE A 186 -8.39 -28.68 -2.73
N PRO A 187 -8.13 -29.97 -3.00
CA PRO A 187 -6.81 -30.58 -2.86
C PRO A 187 -5.73 -29.92 -3.75
N ASP A 188 -4.46 -30.08 -3.38
CA ASP A 188 -3.34 -29.40 -4.05
C ASP A 188 -3.11 -29.83 -5.50
N ASP A 189 -3.40 -31.08 -5.86
CA ASP A 189 -3.35 -31.58 -7.23
C ASP A 189 -4.41 -30.92 -8.12
N VAL A 190 -5.64 -30.76 -7.61
CA VAL A 190 -6.73 -30.03 -8.28
C VAL A 190 -6.37 -28.56 -8.47
N ARG A 191 -5.82 -27.93 -7.43
CA ARG A 191 -5.37 -26.52 -7.47
C ARG A 191 -4.25 -26.31 -8.48
N HIS A 192 -3.29 -27.23 -8.54
CA HIS A 192 -2.19 -27.17 -9.48
C HIS A 192 -2.67 -27.31 -10.93
N GLU A 193 -3.56 -28.28 -11.23
CA GLU A 193 -4.15 -28.40 -12.57
C GLU A 193 -4.99 -27.15 -12.94
N TYR A 194 -5.72 -26.61 -11.97
CA TYR A 194 -6.48 -25.36 -12.15
C TYR A 194 -5.57 -24.19 -12.51
N PHE A 195 -4.46 -24.01 -11.79
CA PHE A 195 -3.44 -22.99 -12.07
C PHE A 195 -2.88 -23.11 -13.49
N GLU A 196 -2.48 -24.31 -13.91
CA GLU A 196 -1.95 -24.58 -15.26
C GLU A 196 -2.98 -24.25 -16.36
N LYS A 197 -4.27 -24.49 -16.12
CA LYS A 197 -5.33 -24.08 -17.04
C LYS A 197 -5.53 -22.56 -17.03
N CYS A 198 -5.55 -21.93 -15.87
CA CYS A 198 -5.65 -20.47 -15.75
C CYS A 198 -4.53 -19.76 -16.51
N LEU A 199 -3.28 -20.23 -16.44
CA LEU A 199 -2.17 -19.67 -17.22
C LEU A 199 -2.42 -19.69 -18.74
N LYS A 200 -3.15 -20.70 -19.24
CA LYS A 200 -3.48 -20.83 -20.67
C LYS A 200 -4.67 -19.97 -21.08
N HIS A 201 -5.62 -19.71 -20.18
CA HIS A 201 -6.86 -19.00 -20.47
C HIS A 201 -6.80 -17.49 -20.13
N ILE A 202 -5.98 -17.10 -19.16
CA ILE A 202 -5.89 -15.73 -18.62
C ILE A 202 -4.70 -15.00 -19.26
N ASN A 203 -4.96 -14.29 -20.36
CA ASN A 203 -3.91 -13.58 -21.09
C ASN A 203 -3.54 -12.21 -20.49
N VAL A 204 -4.29 -11.69 -19.52
CA VAL A 204 -4.07 -10.32 -18.99
C VAL A 204 -2.75 -10.19 -18.22
N PHE A 205 -2.17 -11.30 -17.76
CA PHE A 205 -0.84 -11.33 -17.15
C PHE A 205 0.30 -11.50 -18.17
N GLY A 206 0.00 -11.88 -19.42
CA GLY A 206 0.98 -11.96 -20.51
C GLY A 206 2.26 -12.73 -20.15
N ASP A 207 3.41 -12.20 -20.60
CA ASP A 207 4.76 -12.77 -20.41
C ASP A 207 5.27 -12.76 -18.94
N ILE A 208 4.40 -12.60 -17.95
CA ILE A 208 4.79 -12.67 -16.55
C ILE A 208 4.84 -14.14 -16.16
N ASN A 209 6.04 -14.61 -15.77
CA ASN A 209 6.18 -15.91 -15.12
C ASN A 209 5.59 -15.85 -13.71
N LEU A 210 4.32 -16.23 -13.56
CA LEU A 210 3.60 -16.22 -12.30
C LEU A 210 3.81 -17.53 -11.54
N GLU A 211 4.00 -17.41 -10.23
CA GLU A 211 3.88 -18.55 -9.34
C GLU A 211 2.40 -18.89 -9.08
N GLN A 212 2.12 -20.15 -8.71
CA GLN A 212 0.76 -20.61 -8.38
C GLN A 212 0.06 -19.69 -7.38
N ARG A 213 0.74 -19.36 -6.27
CA ARG A 213 0.20 -18.46 -5.24
C ARG A 213 -0.08 -17.04 -5.75
N GLU A 214 0.72 -16.52 -6.70
CA GLU A 214 0.50 -15.19 -7.27
C GLU A 214 -0.82 -15.20 -8.06
N MET A 215 -1.02 -16.20 -8.92
CA MET A 215 -2.26 -16.38 -9.69
C MET A 215 -3.47 -16.62 -8.80
N GLU A 216 -3.38 -17.56 -7.85
CA GLU A 216 -4.49 -17.87 -6.93
C GLU A 216 -4.87 -16.67 -6.06
N SER A 217 -3.88 -15.89 -5.58
CA SER A 217 -4.14 -14.68 -4.80
C SER A 217 -4.85 -13.60 -5.61
N SER A 218 -4.50 -13.46 -6.89
CA SER A 218 -5.17 -12.55 -7.82
C SER A 218 -6.62 -12.95 -8.08
N LEU A 219 -6.86 -14.25 -8.21
CA LEU A 219 -8.16 -14.85 -8.48
C LEU A 219 -9.10 -14.78 -7.27
N VAL A 220 -8.63 -15.03 -6.05
CA VAL A 220 -9.48 -14.99 -4.86
C VAL A 220 -9.90 -13.58 -4.47
N LEU A 221 -9.04 -12.61 -4.77
CA LEU A 221 -9.31 -11.18 -4.59
C LEU A 221 -10.07 -10.60 -5.80
N ALA A 222 -10.46 -11.42 -6.78
CA ALA A 222 -11.12 -10.92 -7.96
C ALA A 222 -12.51 -10.36 -7.61
N ASP A 223 -12.75 -9.12 -8.03
CA ASP A 223 -13.96 -8.43 -7.63
C ASP A 223 -15.14 -8.81 -8.54
N ILE A 224 -16.23 -9.23 -7.89
CA ILE A 224 -17.54 -9.44 -8.52
C ILE A 224 -18.36 -8.14 -8.50
N SER A 225 -18.13 -7.26 -7.53
CA SER A 225 -18.84 -5.98 -7.34
C SER A 225 -18.26 -4.86 -8.22
N LYS A 226 -18.74 -4.76 -9.47
CA LYS A 226 -18.22 -3.80 -10.46
C LYS A 226 -19.01 -2.50 -10.50
N PRO A 227 -18.39 -1.39 -10.97
CA PRO A 227 -19.16 -0.26 -11.46
C PRO A 227 -20.10 -0.71 -12.59
N LYS A 228 -21.29 -0.10 -12.69
CA LYS A 228 -22.31 -0.37 -13.71
C LYS A 228 -21.87 0.13 -15.09
N MET A 229 -20.82 -0.47 -15.63
CA MET A 229 -20.21 -0.12 -16.91
C MET A 229 -20.35 -1.30 -17.86
N LYS A 230 -20.85 -1.04 -19.07
CA LYS A 230 -21.09 -2.07 -20.09
C LYS A 230 -19.87 -2.95 -20.37
N GLU A 231 -18.66 -2.40 -20.25
CA GLU A 231 -17.40 -3.10 -20.53
C GLU A 231 -17.05 -4.23 -19.55
N TYR A 232 -17.63 -4.21 -18.34
CA TYR A 232 -17.44 -5.24 -17.31
C TYR A 232 -18.62 -6.21 -17.21
N LYS A 233 -19.60 -6.11 -18.11
CA LYS A 233 -20.68 -7.09 -18.19
C LYS A 233 -20.09 -8.48 -18.44
N ASP A 234 -20.48 -9.47 -17.62
CA ASP A 234 -20.05 -10.87 -17.68
C ASP A 234 -18.53 -11.11 -17.47
N LYS A 235 -17.81 -10.11 -16.95
CA LYS A 235 -16.37 -10.20 -16.64
C LYS A 235 -16.12 -10.14 -15.15
N ILE A 236 -15.05 -10.77 -14.68
CA ILE A 236 -14.45 -10.51 -13.36
C ILE A 236 -13.24 -9.55 -13.48
N ILE A 237 -12.92 -8.81 -12.41
CA ILE A 237 -11.73 -7.93 -12.37
C ILE A 237 -10.73 -8.62 -11.45
N LEU A 238 -9.61 -9.08 -12.00
CA LEU A 238 -8.57 -9.76 -11.25
C LEU A 238 -7.76 -8.76 -10.43
N ALA A 239 -7.33 -9.12 -9.23
CA ALA A 239 -6.47 -8.26 -8.42
C ALA A 239 -5.06 -8.19 -9.03
N PRO A 240 -4.33 -7.08 -8.85
CA PRO A 240 -2.96 -6.97 -9.35
C PRO A 240 -2.00 -7.88 -8.56
N VAL A 241 -0.93 -8.28 -9.24
CA VAL A 241 0.21 -9.01 -8.64
C VAL A 241 1.43 -8.10 -8.65
N ARG A 242 2.45 -8.42 -7.84
CA ARG A 242 3.72 -7.67 -7.81
C ARG A 242 3.54 -6.20 -7.44
N CYS A 243 2.70 -5.95 -6.44
CA CYS A 243 2.24 -4.61 -6.09
C CYS A 243 3.34 -3.69 -5.55
N ASN A 244 4.43 -4.22 -4.96
CA ASN A 244 5.56 -3.36 -4.57
C ASN A 244 6.29 -2.81 -5.80
N GLU A 245 6.45 -3.61 -6.85
CA GLU A 245 7.01 -3.17 -8.14
C GLU A 245 6.12 -2.14 -8.81
N ILE A 246 4.81 -2.42 -8.89
CA ILE A 246 3.81 -1.47 -9.43
C ILE A 246 3.89 -0.14 -8.67
N ALA A 247 3.87 -0.17 -7.34
CA ALA A 247 3.87 1.02 -6.51
C ALA A 247 5.13 1.87 -6.70
N SER A 248 6.31 1.25 -6.76
CA SER A 248 7.58 1.97 -6.96
C SER A 248 7.65 2.63 -8.34
N ILE A 249 7.28 1.92 -9.40
CA ILE A 249 7.26 2.50 -10.75
C ILE A 249 6.21 3.62 -10.85
N LEU A 250 5.02 3.42 -10.24
CA LEU A 250 3.98 4.46 -10.20
C LEU A 250 4.48 5.71 -9.49
N SER A 251 5.18 5.56 -8.36
CA SER A 251 5.75 6.68 -7.62
C SER A 251 6.69 7.53 -8.48
N ASP A 252 7.65 6.89 -9.16
CA ASP A 252 8.58 7.56 -10.07
C ASP A 252 7.83 8.26 -11.21
N GLY A 253 6.84 7.57 -11.79
CA GLY A 253 6.02 8.07 -12.89
C GLY A 253 5.15 9.27 -12.53
N ILE A 254 4.51 9.24 -11.35
CA ILE A 254 3.65 10.33 -10.85
C ILE A 254 4.51 11.55 -10.51
N THR A 255 5.60 11.34 -9.77
CA THR A 255 6.52 12.41 -9.37
C THR A 255 7.09 13.16 -10.59
N SER A 256 7.54 12.40 -11.60
CA SER A 256 8.07 12.98 -12.85
C SER A 256 7.03 13.84 -13.58
N ARG A 257 5.79 13.35 -13.69
CA ARG A 257 4.69 14.10 -14.33
C ARG A 257 4.31 15.36 -13.57
N ILE A 258 4.32 15.33 -12.24
CA ILE A 258 4.07 16.53 -11.42
C ILE A 258 5.12 17.60 -11.73
N ARG A 259 6.41 17.23 -11.75
CA ARG A 259 7.51 18.14 -12.07
C ARG A 259 7.37 18.73 -13.47
N GLU A 260 7.13 17.89 -14.48
CA GLU A 260 6.96 18.31 -15.87
C GLU A 260 5.78 19.27 -16.04
N LYS A 261 4.59 18.89 -15.55
CA LYS A 261 3.35 19.69 -15.71
C LYS A 261 3.38 21.02 -14.97
N THR A 262 4.18 21.13 -13.93
CA THR A 262 4.31 22.35 -13.14
C THR A 262 5.56 23.16 -13.49
N ALA A 263 6.36 22.70 -14.46
CA ALA A 263 7.67 23.26 -14.78
C ALA A 263 8.55 23.42 -13.53
N GLY A 264 8.54 22.41 -12.64
CA GLY A 264 9.29 22.38 -11.39
C GLY A 264 8.73 23.26 -10.26
N LYS A 265 7.59 23.93 -10.43
CA LYS A 265 6.97 24.73 -9.35
C LYS A 265 6.48 23.87 -8.18
N ILE A 266 6.07 22.63 -8.47
CA ILE A 266 5.84 21.61 -7.48
C ILE A 266 6.85 20.51 -7.79
N ASN A 267 7.75 20.25 -6.85
CA ASN A 267 8.89 19.39 -7.03
C ASN A 267 9.01 18.37 -5.89
N PRO A 268 8.12 17.36 -5.83
CA PRO A 268 8.17 16.35 -4.78
C PRO A 268 9.50 15.62 -4.85
N ARG A 269 10.20 15.50 -3.72
CA ARG A 269 11.46 14.72 -3.63
C ARG A 269 11.18 13.27 -4.00
N SER A 270 10.16 12.70 -3.36
CA SER A 270 9.56 11.42 -3.70
C SER A 270 8.12 11.34 -3.18
N LEU A 271 7.36 10.32 -3.62
CA LEU A 271 5.99 10.08 -3.17
C LEU A 271 5.79 8.61 -2.82
N ALA A 272 5.17 8.31 -1.68
CA ALA A 272 4.76 6.94 -1.38
C ALA A 272 3.48 6.58 -2.17
N VAL A 273 3.40 5.36 -2.69
CA VAL A 273 2.19 4.77 -3.26
C VAL A 273 1.86 3.54 -2.43
N VAL A 274 0.64 3.48 -1.89
CA VAL A 274 0.15 2.33 -1.12
C VAL A 274 -1.03 1.71 -1.86
N ILE A 275 -1.02 0.39 -2.05
CA ILE A 275 -2.05 -0.39 -2.72
C ILE A 275 -2.69 -1.34 -1.70
N TYR A 276 -3.99 -1.21 -1.48
CA TYR A 276 -4.73 -2.06 -0.54
C TYR A 276 -5.94 -2.74 -1.18
N ASP A 277 -6.37 -3.84 -0.58
CA ASP A 277 -7.62 -4.54 -0.85
C ASP A 277 -8.41 -4.75 0.46
N THR A 278 -9.73 -4.89 0.38
CA THR A 278 -10.61 -5.09 1.52
C THR A 278 -11.22 -6.48 1.58
N ASP A 279 -11.13 -7.23 0.49
CA ASP A 279 -11.91 -8.44 0.27
C ASP A 279 -11.13 -9.67 0.73
N THR A 280 -11.79 -10.58 1.46
CA THR A 280 -11.26 -11.90 1.85
C THR A 280 -9.83 -11.95 2.44
N PRO A 281 -9.45 -11.05 3.38
CA PRO A 281 -8.06 -10.98 3.88
C PRO A 281 -7.55 -12.34 4.39
N TYR A 282 -8.40 -13.10 5.10
CA TYR A 282 -8.06 -14.44 5.58
C TYR A 282 -7.65 -15.40 4.45
N THR A 283 -8.45 -15.50 3.39
CA THR A 283 -8.18 -16.42 2.28
C THR A 283 -6.92 -16.03 1.52
N TYR A 284 -6.70 -14.73 1.30
CA TYR A 284 -5.46 -14.22 0.74
C TYR A 284 -4.25 -14.64 1.59
N HIS A 285 -4.29 -14.39 2.90
CA HIS A 285 -3.20 -14.74 3.81
C HIS A 285 -2.94 -16.26 3.83
N ARG A 286 -3.99 -17.08 3.70
CA ARG A 286 -3.84 -18.54 3.61
C ARG A 286 -3.15 -18.97 2.31
N ILE A 287 -3.58 -18.46 1.16
CA ILE A 287 -2.96 -18.79 -0.15
C ILE A 287 -1.50 -18.36 -0.19
N MET A 288 -1.20 -17.19 0.35
CA MET A 288 0.17 -16.68 0.40
C MET A 288 1.07 -17.38 1.42
N GLY A 289 0.52 -18.28 2.25
CA GLY A 289 1.28 -19.02 3.27
C GLY A 289 1.58 -18.22 4.53
N TYR A 290 0.87 -17.12 4.77
CA TYR A 290 1.05 -16.28 5.96
C TYR A 290 0.27 -16.80 7.17
N CYS A 291 -0.78 -17.60 6.94
CA CYS A 291 -1.48 -18.28 8.03
C CYS A 291 -0.63 -19.40 8.63
N GLY A 292 -0.44 -19.40 9.95
CA GLY A 292 0.28 -20.46 10.66
C GLY A 292 1.78 -20.22 10.83
N ASN A 293 2.37 -19.26 10.11
CA ASN A 293 3.73 -18.79 10.40
C ASN A 293 3.68 -17.92 11.65
N GLY A 294 4.30 -18.38 12.75
CA GLY A 294 4.26 -17.71 14.05
C GLY A 294 4.72 -16.23 14.03
N LEU A 295 5.40 -15.80 12.96
CA LEU A 295 5.91 -14.45 12.75
C LEU A 295 5.06 -13.57 11.80
N SER A 296 4.15 -14.16 11.01
CA SER A 296 3.32 -13.43 10.04
C SER A 296 2.04 -12.92 10.68
N LEU A 297 2.03 -11.67 11.13
CA LEU A 297 0.81 -11.09 11.68
C LEU A 297 -0.17 -10.65 10.59
N ILE A 298 -1.41 -11.13 10.71
CA ILE A 298 -2.52 -10.75 9.84
C ILE A 298 -3.04 -9.39 10.29
N LEU A 299 -3.27 -8.50 9.33
CA LEU A 299 -3.88 -7.20 9.56
C LEU A 299 -5.41 -7.32 9.58
N PRO A 300 -6.10 -6.84 10.62
CA PRO A 300 -7.56 -6.83 10.62
C PRO A 300 -8.15 -5.87 9.57
N GLY A 301 -9.29 -6.24 8.97
CA GLY A 301 -10.13 -5.32 8.19
C GLY A 301 -9.70 -4.96 6.77
N LEU A 302 -8.42 -5.10 6.40
CA LEU A 302 -7.92 -4.95 5.02
C LEU A 302 -6.58 -5.67 4.81
N THR A 303 -6.18 -5.84 3.55
CA THR A 303 -4.86 -6.35 3.16
C THR A 303 -4.07 -5.25 2.43
N ILE A 304 -2.85 -4.98 2.87
CA ILE A 304 -1.90 -4.17 2.09
C ILE A 304 -1.23 -5.08 1.07
N LEU A 305 -1.51 -4.88 -0.21
CA LEU A 305 -0.93 -5.69 -1.29
C LEU A 305 0.47 -5.22 -1.64
N GLY A 306 0.72 -3.91 -1.59
CA GLY A 306 2.05 -3.37 -1.86
C GLY A 306 2.21 -1.91 -1.46
N THR A 307 3.45 -1.50 -1.28
CA THR A 307 3.82 -0.10 -1.04
C THR A 307 5.16 0.21 -1.69
N SER A 308 5.30 1.42 -2.22
CA SER A 308 6.61 1.98 -2.51
C SER A 308 7.27 2.43 -1.21
N GLY A 309 8.56 2.71 -1.29
CA GLY A 309 9.37 3.15 -0.18
C GLY A 309 10.03 1.98 0.54
N THR A 310 11.20 2.29 1.08
CA THR A 310 11.96 1.38 1.92
C THR A 310 11.20 1.06 3.22
N ILE A 311 11.48 -0.08 3.89
CA ILE A 311 10.81 -0.42 5.17
C ILE A 311 11.09 0.64 6.24
N GLU A 312 12.27 1.27 6.17
CA GLU A 312 12.65 2.37 7.05
C GLU A 312 11.95 3.68 6.70
N ALA A 313 11.93 4.05 5.41
CA ALA A 313 11.30 5.28 4.95
C ALA A 313 9.80 5.26 5.18
N PHE A 314 9.19 4.09 4.98
CA PHE A 314 7.76 3.90 5.08
C PHE A 314 7.46 2.56 5.72
N ARG A 315 7.21 2.58 7.03
CA ARG A 315 6.92 1.37 7.79
C ARG A 315 5.59 0.77 7.36
N TRP A 316 5.53 -0.56 7.23
CA TRP A 316 4.30 -1.27 6.85
C TRP A 316 3.12 -0.96 7.77
N LEU A 317 3.36 -0.83 9.08
CA LEU A 317 2.33 -0.43 10.04
C LEU A 317 1.74 0.96 9.74
N TYR A 318 2.56 1.89 9.25
CA TYR A 318 2.08 3.19 8.83
C TYR A 318 1.31 3.10 7.50
N ALA A 319 1.78 2.29 6.53
CA ALA A 319 1.03 1.96 5.32
C ALA A 319 -0.35 1.38 5.64
N TYR A 320 -0.42 0.50 6.63
CA TYR A 320 -1.65 -0.06 7.16
C TYR A 320 -2.58 1.03 7.73
N ARG A 321 -2.07 1.90 8.59
CA ARG A 321 -2.84 3.03 9.15
C ARG A 321 -3.44 3.92 8.07
N VAL A 322 -2.63 4.41 7.12
CA VAL A 322 -3.15 5.32 6.08
C VAL A 322 -4.16 4.63 5.17
N SER A 323 -4.02 3.31 4.98
CA SER A 323 -4.99 2.51 4.22
C SER A 323 -6.31 2.33 4.97
N LEU A 324 -6.31 2.17 6.30
CA LEU A 324 -7.55 2.15 7.08
C LEU A 324 -8.31 3.48 6.98
N ILE A 325 -7.60 4.60 7.00
CA ILE A 325 -8.20 5.94 6.85
C ILE A 325 -8.75 6.08 5.43
N ALA A 326 -7.96 5.74 4.42
CA ALA A 326 -8.37 5.80 3.01
C ALA A 326 -9.57 4.88 2.73
N GLN A 327 -9.58 3.66 3.27
CA GLN A 327 -10.71 2.73 3.16
C GLN A 327 -12.00 3.39 3.66
N LYS A 328 -11.98 4.07 4.82
CA LYS A 328 -13.17 4.77 5.34
C LYS A 328 -13.67 5.87 4.39
N MET A 329 -12.76 6.60 3.77
CA MET A 329 -13.10 7.66 2.80
C MET A 329 -13.60 7.10 1.46
N MET A 330 -13.03 5.98 1.02
CA MET A 330 -13.33 5.34 -0.26
C MET A 330 -14.53 4.37 -0.16
N LYS A 331 -14.92 3.96 1.05
CA LYS A 331 -16.01 3.01 1.30
C LYS A 331 -17.31 3.54 0.72
N GLY A 332 -17.88 2.77 -0.20
CA GLY A 332 -19.11 3.15 -0.86
C GLY A 332 -18.97 4.41 -1.71
N SER A 333 -17.78 4.81 -2.16
CA SER A 333 -17.61 5.93 -3.09
C SER A 333 -16.79 5.53 -4.30
N LEU A 334 -15.94 4.50 -4.23
CA LEU A 334 -15.15 4.07 -5.39
C LEU A 334 -15.98 3.83 -6.66
N TYR A 335 -17.17 3.22 -6.49
CA TYR A 335 -18.13 2.94 -7.58
C TYR A 335 -19.60 3.19 -7.21
N SER A 336 -19.89 3.77 -6.04
CA SER A 336 -21.29 3.93 -5.62
C SER A 336 -21.96 5.10 -6.31
N GLU A 337 -22.92 4.78 -7.16
CA GLU A 337 -23.84 5.77 -7.73
C GLU A 337 -24.78 6.37 -6.67
N VAL A 338 -24.96 5.70 -5.53
CA VAL A 338 -25.85 6.14 -4.43
C VAL A 338 -25.37 7.46 -3.85
N HIS A 339 -24.06 7.61 -3.66
CA HIS A 339 -23.48 8.82 -3.08
C HIS A 339 -23.17 9.90 -4.12
N ARG A 340 -23.22 9.58 -5.44
CA ARG A 340 -22.91 10.47 -6.58
C ARG A 340 -21.56 11.19 -6.51
N HIS A 341 -20.66 10.73 -5.64
CA HIS A 341 -19.33 11.27 -5.43
C HIS A 341 -18.37 10.09 -5.38
N PHE A 342 -17.39 10.09 -6.27
CA PHE A 342 -16.40 9.03 -6.37
C PHE A 342 -15.07 9.48 -5.82
N VAL A 343 -14.40 8.61 -5.06
CA VAL A 343 -13.09 8.88 -4.45
C VAL A 343 -12.10 7.83 -4.91
N PRO A 344 -11.46 8.00 -6.09
CA PRO A 344 -10.49 7.03 -6.59
C PRO A 344 -9.14 7.09 -5.87
N PHE A 345 -8.79 8.25 -5.29
CA PHE A 345 -7.48 8.49 -4.65
C PHE A 345 -7.68 9.18 -3.31
N VAL A 346 -6.80 8.83 -2.35
CA VAL A 346 -6.67 9.57 -1.10
C VAL A 346 -5.20 9.97 -0.95
N PHE A 347 -4.92 11.26 -0.88
CA PHE A 347 -3.58 11.77 -0.65
C PHE A 347 -3.34 11.92 0.85
N PHE A 348 -2.11 11.70 1.30
CA PHE A 348 -1.71 11.95 2.68
C PHE A 348 -0.45 12.82 2.75
N GLY A 349 -0.35 13.60 3.82
CA GLY A 349 0.78 14.47 4.16
C GLY A 349 0.84 14.74 5.67
N VAL A 350 1.89 15.46 6.10
CA VAL A 350 2.11 15.83 7.50
C VAL A 350 1.84 17.32 7.76
N LEU A 351 1.75 17.72 9.04
CA LEU A 351 1.33 19.06 9.44
C LEU A 351 2.47 20.08 9.28
N VAL A 352 3.69 19.63 9.56
CA VAL A 352 4.90 20.46 9.62
C VAL A 352 6.03 19.73 8.91
N PRO A 353 6.83 20.40 8.06
CA PRO A 353 7.91 19.76 7.30
C PRO A 353 8.93 19.03 8.17
N ARG A 354 9.24 19.59 9.35
CA ARG A 354 10.14 18.97 10.33
C ARG A 354 9.67 17.58 10.76
N ASP A 355 8.37 17.41 10.97
CA ASP A 355 7.81 16.10 11.34
C ASP A 355 7.93 15.12 10.17
N ALA A 356 7.85 15.60 8.93
CA ALA A 356 8.10 14.79 7.74
C ALA A 356 9.52 14.21 7.77
N GLU A 357 10.53 15.06 7.94
CA GLU A 357 11.95 14.65 7.93
C GLU A 357 12.31 13.69 9.08
N ILE A 358 11.64 13.81 10.23
CA ILE A 358 11.86 12.91 11.38
C ILE A 358 11.20 11.55 11.15
N LEU A 359 10.03 11.53 10.50
CA LEU A 359 9.15 10.36 10.49
C LEU A 359 9.19 9.59 9.17
N LEU A 360 9.58 10.27 8.09
CA LEU A 360 9.63 9.77 6.73
C LEU A 360 10.99 10.10 6.13
N ASP A 361 11.58 9.11 5.46
CA ASP A 361 12.76 9.36 4.64
C ASP A 361 12.30 9.84 3.26
N MET A 362 12.18 11.16 3.15
CA MET A 362 11.61 11.90 2.02
C MET A 362 12.37 11.70 0.70
N GLU A 363 13.63 11.23 0.73
CA GLU A 363 14.36 10.87 -0.48
C GLU A 363 13.96 9.50 -1.02
N ASN A 364 13.43 8.63 -0.16
CA ASN A 364 13.40 7.20 -0.41
C ASN A 364 11.98 6.61 -0.46
N LEU A 365 10.92 7.43 -0.43
CA LEU A 365 9.52 6.97 -0.50
C LEU A 365 9.13 6.34 -1.84
N HIS A 366 9.88 6.61 -2.91
CA HIS A 366 9.62 6.08 -4.25
C HIS A 366 10.23 4.70 -4.49
N ARG A 367 11.20 4.29 -3.65
CA ARG A 367 12.03 3.13 -3.90
C ARG A 367 11.27 1.83 -3.91
N LEU A 368 11.86 0.82 -4.53
CA LEU A 368 11.32 -0.53 -4.49
C LEU A 368 11.55 -1.12 -3.10
N ARG A 369 10.47 -1.58 -2.46
CA ARG A 369 10.54 -2.22 -1.14
C ARG A 369 11.27 -3.56 -1.19
N TYR A 370 10.74 -4.46 -2.02
CA TYR A 370 11.26 -5.75 -2.48
C TYR A 370 10.32 -6.26 -3.58
N ARG A 371 10.71 -7.30 -4.33
CA ARG A 371 9.86 -7.87 -5.40
C ARG A 371 8.67 -8.65 -4.84
N GLY A 372 7.58 -8.71 -5.59
CA GLY A 372 6.33 -9.37 -5.22
C GLY A 372 5.32 -8.43 -4.56
N ASN A 373 4.27 -9.05 -4.02
CA ASN A 373 3.38 -8.38 -3.07
C ASN A 373 4.07 -8.25 -1.71
N LEU A 374 3.48 -7.43 -0.84
CA LEU A 374 3.93 -7.25 0.53
C LEU A 374 3.92 -8.59 1.29
N ASN A 375 5.00 -8.85 2.01
CA ASN A 375 5.24 -10.04 2.80
C ASN A 375 5.25 -9.68 4.31
N PRO A 376 4.16 -9.94 5.04
CA PRO A 376 4.08 -9.64 6.47
C PRO A 376 5.17 -10.31 7.31
N GLU A 377 5.65 -11.50 6.93
CA GLU A 377 6.75 -12.17 7.63
C GLU A 377 8.02 -11.33 7.59
N LEU A 378 8.35 -10.82 6.39
CA LEU A 378 9.53 -9.99 6.18
C LEU A 378 9.40 -8.65 6.92
N GLU A 379 8.21 -8.04 6.91
CA GLU A 379 7.93 -6.82 7.66
C GLU A 379 8.08 -7.02 9.18
N CYS A 380 7.52 -8.10 9.71
CA CYS A 380 7.62 -8.43 11.13
C CYS A 380 9.07 -8.77 11.51
N ALA A 381 9.76 -9.57 10.70
CA ALA A 381 11.18 -9.87 10.84
C ALA A 381 12.02 -8.60 10.97
N TYR A 382 11.78 -7.62 10.10
CA TYR A 382 12.48 -6.35 10.13
C TYR A 382 12.28 -5.58 11.45
N LEU A 383 11.09 -5.66 12.03
CA LEU A 383 10.75 -4.94 13.27
C LEU A 383 11.29 -5.60 14.54
N ILE A 384 11.59 -6.91 14.50
CA ILE A 384 11.98 -7.69 15.69
C ILE A 384 13.17 -7.10 16.46
N PRO A 385 14.31 -6.75 15.83
CA PRO A 385 15.46 -6.23 16.58
C PRO A 385 15.10 -4.99 17.42
N GLY A 386 14.28 -4.10 16.87
CA GLY A 386 13.80 -2.91 17.57
C GLY A 386 12.76 -3.23 18.66
N VAL A 387 11.92 -4.24 18.46
CA VAL A 387 10.97 -4.73 19.48
C VAL A 387 11.71 -5.36 20.66
N LEU A 388 12.68 -6.24 20.40
CA LEU A 388 13.50 -6.89 21.41
C LEU A 388 14.28 -5.88 22.26
N ASN A 389 14.88 -4.89 21.60
CA ASN A 389 15.55 -3.80 22.32
C ASN A 389 14.57 -3.10 23.26
N ALA A 390 13.36 -2.74 22.79
CA ALA A 390 12.36 -2.10 23.64
C ALA A 390 11.94 -2.97 24.84
N ILE A 391 11.70 -4.28 24.62
CA ILE A 391 11.34 -5.22 25.69
C ILE A 391 12.46 -5.31 26.74
N ASN A 392 13.71 -5.47 26.30
CA ASN A 392 14.86 -5.60 27.18
C ASN A 392 15.13 -4.32 27.99
N HIS A 393 14.86 -3.15 27.41
CA HIS A 393 15.02 -1.87 28.11
C HIS A 393 13.84 -1.59 29.06
N CYS A 394 12.61 -1.97 28.71
CA CYS A 394 11.44 -1.87 29.61
C CYS A 394 11.53 -2.80 30.83
N GLY A 395 12.25 -3.92 30.73
CA GLY A 395 12.55 -4.79 31.89
C GLY A 395 13.51 -4.17 32.91
N SER A 396 14.14 -3.03 32.61
CA SER A 396 15.20 -2.43 33.45
C SER A 396 14.78 -1.23 34.30
N GLN A 397 13.55 -0.73 34.14
CA GLN A 397 13.00 0.32 35.02
C GLN A 397 11.60 -0.09 35.49
N VAL A 398 11.56 -0.85 36.57
CA VAL A 398 10.34 -0.98 37.38
C VAL A 398 10.02 0.43 37.87
N PHE A 399 8.87 0.97 37.44
CA PHE A 399 8.36 2.22 38.00
C PHE A 399 8.27 2.06 39.53
N SER A 400 9.04 2.86 40.25
CA SER A 400 8.96 2.96 41.70
C SER A 400 8.22 4.24 42.06
N TRP A 401 7.19 4.12 42.90
CA TRP A 401 6.53 5.27 43.49
C TRP A 401 7.53 6.12 44.30
N GLU A 402 8.53 5.51 44.95
CA GLU A 402 9.58 6.25 45.66
C GLU A 402 10.45 7.08 44.71
N ASP A 403 10.85 6.54 43.55
CA ASP A 403 11.66 7.30 42.59
C ASP A 403 10.87 8.43 41.94
N PHE A 404 9.58 8.20 41.69
CA PHE A 404 8.67 9.22 41.18
C PHE A 404 8.47 10.35 42.21
N GLU A 405 8.17 10.01 43.46
CA GLU A 405 8.01 10.97 44.57
C GLU A 405 9.29 11.76 44.80
N LYS A 406 10.45 11.09 44.81
CA LYS A 406 11.74 11.75 45.01
C LYS A 406 12.08 12.75 43.90
N LYS A 407 11.70 12.44 42.67
CA LYS A 407 12.00 13.28 41.50
C LYS A 407 11.01 14.43 41.33
N HIS A 408 9.75 14.25 41.75
CA HIS A 408 8.67 15.16 41.40
C HIS A 408 7.99 15.82 42.61
N LEU A 409 8.16 15.28 43.81
CA LEU A 409 7.47 15.75 45.02
C LEU A 409 8.44 16.19 46.14
N LEU A 410 9.72 15.77 46.10
CA LEU A 410 10.72 16.17 47.09
C LEU A 410 11.68 17.29 46.65
N ASN A 411 11.41 17.99 45.54
CA ASN A 411 12.08 19.24 45.17
C ASN A 411 11.28 20.48 45.62
N ASN A 412 10.97 20.56 46.92
CA ASN A 412 10.65 21.81 47.60
C ASN A 412 11.46 21.90 48.89
#